data_AF-A0A6N2E4B1-F1
#
_entry.id   AF-A0A6N2E4B1-F1
#
_cell.length_a   1.000
_cell.length_b   1.000
_cell.length_c   1.000
_cell.angle_alpha   90.00
_cell.angle_beta   90.00
_cell.angle_gamma   90.00
#
_symmetry.space_group_name_H-M   'P 1'
#
loop_
_entity.id
_entity.type
_entity.pdbx_description
1 polymer ?
#
loop_
_entity_poly.entity_id
_entity_poly.type
_entity_poly.pdbx_seq_one_letter_code
_entity_poly.pdbx_strand_id
1 'polypeptide(L)' 'MDRVCENHEPLIITRNKAQSVVMISLEDYEALEETAYLLRSPANARRLLESVKELAEKGGQEWELRE' A
#
# COMPACT_ATOMS: atom_id res chain seq x y z
N MET A 1 13.42 -14.88 -8.25
CA MET A 1 13.02 -13.65 -7.54
C MET A 1 12.23 -12.75 -8.46
N ASP A 2 12.62 -12.69 -9.74
CA ASP A 2 11.95 -11.95 -10.81
C ASP A 2 10.42 -12.07 -10.80
N ARG A 3 9.87 -13.30 -10.67
CA ARG A 3 8.42 -13.49 -10.57
C ARG A 3 7.74 -12.73 -9.42
N VAL A 4 8.41 -12.58 -8.28
CA VAL A 4 7.88 -11.82 -7.13
C VAL A 4 7.86 -10.33 -7.44
N CYS A 5 8.87 -9.82 -8.16
CA CYS A 5 8.95 -8.41 -8.56
C CYS A 5 8.04 -8.08 -9.74
N GLU A 6 7.96 -8.94 -10.76
CA GLU A 6 7.22 -8.68 -12.00
C GLU A 6 5.71 -8.85 -11.81
N ASN A 7 5.29 -9.82 -10.99
CA ASN A 7 3.87 -10.11 -10.78
C ASN A 7 3.32 -9.50 -9.50
N HIS A 8 4.15 -8.90 -8.64
CA HIS A 8 3.77 -8.43 -7.31
C HIS A 8 3.06 -9.53 -6.48
N GLU A 9 3.54 -10.77 -6.60
CA GLU A 9 2.98 -11.94 -5.94
C GLU A 9 3.87 -12.40 -4.78
N PRO A 10 3.35 -12.46 -3.53
CA PRO A 10 4.12 -12.93 -2.38
C PRO A 10 4.47 -14.42 -2.49
N LEU A 11 5.72 -14.76 -2.16
CA LEU A 11 6.18 -16.14 -2.04
C LEU A 11 6.31 -16.54 -0.56
N ILE A 12 5.57 -17.56 -0.13
CA ILE A 12 5.70 -18.14 1.21
C ILE A 12 6.78 -19.20 1.21
N ILE A 13 7.82 -19.00 2.03
CA ILE A 13 8.91 -19.95 2.23
C ILE A 13 8.64 -20.71 3.52
N THR A 14 8.20 -21.96 3.38
CA THR A 14 7.97 -22.86 4.51
C THR A 14 9.28 -23.55 4.90
N ARG A 15 9.57 -23.60 6.21
CA ARG A 15 10.82 -24.19 6.74
C ARG A 15 10.49 -25.33 7.69
N ASN A 16 11.10 -26.49 7.49
CA ASN A 16 10.84 -27.65 8.33
C ASN A 16 11.28 -27.36 9.78
N LYS A 17 10.37 -27.52 10.73
CA LYS A 17 10.57 -27.25 12.18
C LYS A 17 11.06 -25.82 12.50
N ALA A 18 10.83 -24.84 11.62
CA ALA A 18 11.16 -23.43 11.86
C ALA A 18 10.02 -22.51 11.40
N GLN A 19 10.08 -21.23 11.81
CA GLN A 19 9.10 -20.24 11.38
C GLN A 19 9.19 -20.00 9.87
N SER A 20 8.01 -19.90 9.24
CA SER A 20 7.89 -19.55 7.83
C SER A 20 8.13 -18.06 7.62
N VAL A 21 8.59 -17.69 6.44
CA VAL A 21 8.79 -16.29 6.05
C VAL A 21 8.05 -16.01 4.74
N VAL A 22 7.71 -14.74 4.52
CA VAL A 22 7.14 -14.27 3.25
C VAL A 22 8.19 -13.42 2.55
N MET A 23 8.33 -13.64 1.26
CA MET A 23 9.14 -12.82 0.38
C MET A 23 8.23 -12.04 -0.55
N ILE A 24 8.42 -10.72 -0.59
CA ILE A 24 7.76 -9.77 -1.49
C ILE A 24 8.83 -8.91 -2.16
N SER A 25 8.44 -8.17 -3.20
CA SER A 25 9.32 -7.17 -3.79
C SER A 25 9.57 -6.05 -2.79
N LEU A 26 10.69 -5.33 -2.95
CA LEU A 26 10.96 -4.16 -2.10
C LEU A 26 9.89 -3.09 -2.28
N GLU A 27 9.42 -2.88 -3.52
CA GLU A 27 8.35 -1.94 -3.85
C GLU A 27 7.06 -2.27 -3.10
N ASP A 28 6.65 -3.55 -3.08
CA ASP A 28 5.45 -3.96 -2.33
C ASP A 28 5.63 -3.77 -0.83
N TYR A 29 6.82 -4.04 -0.30
CA TYR A 29 7.12 -3.82 1.10
C TYR A 29 7.01 -2.33 1.48
N GLU A 30 7.61 -1.44 0.69
CA GLU A 30 7.54 0.01 0.89
C GLU A 30 6.10 0.53 0.76
N ALA A 31 5.35 0.05 -0.23
CA ALA A 31 3.94 0.40 -0.41
C ALA A 31 3.08 -0.06 0.78
N LEU A 32 3.35 -1.24 1.34
CA LEU A 32 2.68 -1.75 2.55
C LEU A 32 3.05 -0.90 3.78
N GLU A 33 4.32 -0.54 3.95
CA GLU A 33 4.75 0.34 5.06
C GLU A 33 4.09 1.72 4.97
N GLU A 34 4.08 2.35 3.80
CA GLU A 34 3.46 3.66 3.61
C GLU A 34 1.94 3.60 3.80
N THR A 35 1.28 2.57 3.27
CA THR A 35 -0.16 2.37 3.49
C THR A 35 -0.45 2.19 4.98
N ALA A 36 0.33 1.37 5.69
CA ALA A 36 0.18 1.19 7.13
C ALA A 36 0.46 2.48 7.90
N TYR A 37 1.42 3.30 7.45
CA TYR A 37 1.72 4.61 8.03
C TYR A 37 0.54 5.58 7.87
N LEU A 38 0.02 5.74 6.65
CA LEU A 38 -1.12 6.62 6.35
C LEU A 38 -2.38 6.23 7.12
N LEU A 39 -2.61 4.93 7.29
CA LEU A 39 -3.78 4.40 7.99
C LEU A 39 -3.62 4.26 9.51
N ARG A 40 -2.42 4.50 10.06
CA ARG A 40 -2.14 4.35 11.49
C ARG A 40 -2.97 5.27 12.38
N SER A 41 -3.23 6.50 11.92
CA SER A 41 -4.06 7.47 12.63
C SER A 41 -5.52 7.34 12.18
N PRO A 42 -6.48 7.02 13.07
CA PRO A 42 -7.89 6.90 12.70
C PRO A 42 -8.44 8.16 12.02
N ALA A 43 -7.98 9.34 12.46
CA ALA A 43 -8.38 10.62 11.87
C ALA A 43 -7.86 10.77 10.44
N ASN A 44 -6.59 10.39 10.19
CA ASN A 44 -6.02 10.48 8.85
C ASN A 44 -6.59 9.40 7.91
N ALA A 45 -6.78 8.18 8.41
CA ALA A 45 -7.40 7.08 7.67
C ALA A 45 -8.80 7.47 7.19
N ARG A 46 -9.62 8.02 8.10
CA ARG A 46 -10.96 8.50 7.75
C ARG A 46 -10.91 9.57 6.67
N ARG A 47 -10.08 10.60 6.85
CA ARG A 47 -9.95 11.70 5.88
C ARG A 47 -9.51 11.18 4.51
N LEU A 48 -8.51 10.31 4.46
CA LEU A 48 -7.99 9.76 3.21
C LEU A 48 -9.04 8.92 2.48
N LEU A 49 -9.72 8.01 3.19
CA LEU A 49 -10.77 7.17 2.61
C LEU A 49 -11.97 8.00 2.12
N GLU A 50 -12.36 9.04 2.86
CA GLU A 50 -13.39 9.99 2.44
C GLU A 50 -12.96 10.73 1.17
N SER A 51 -11.73 11.25 1.09
CA SER A 51 -11.22 11.93 -0.10
C SER A 51 -11.14 11.01 -1.32
N VAL A 52 -10.70 9.75 -1.17
CA VAL A 52 -10.68 8.76 -2.26
C VAL A 52 -12.10 8.49 -2.75
N LYS A 53 -13.07 8.35 -1.83
CA LYS A 53 -14.48 8.15 -2.18
C LYS A 53 -15.06 9.37 -2.91
N GLU A 54 -14.82 10.57 -2.41
CA GLU A 54 -15.28 11.81 -3.06
C GLU A 54 -14.74 11.95 -4.47
N LEU A 55 -13.44 11.68 -4.67
CA LEU A 55 -12.83 11.70 -5.99
C LEU A 55 -13.47 10.69 -6.94
N ALA A 56 -13.76 9.48 -6.47
CA ALA A 56 -14.38 8.43 -7.28
C ALA A 56 -15.85 8.73 -7.64
N GLU A 57 -16.63 9.33 -6.73
CA GLU A 57 -18.07 9.57 -6.92
C GLU A 57 -18.39 10.92 -7.56
N LYS A 58 -17.67 11.97 -7.15
CA LYS A 58 -17.96 13.38 -7.48
C LYS A 58 -16.86 14.04 -8.30
N GLY A 59 -15.73 13.38 -8.49
CA GLY A 59 -14.54 13.95 -9.10
C GLY A 59 -13.74 14.84 -8.15
N GLY A 60 -12.77 15.55 -8.70
CA GLY A 60 -11.91 16.50 -7.98
C GLY A 60 -12.06 17.91 -8.53
N GLN A 61 -11.52 18.89 -7.81
CA GLN A 61 -11.36 20.24 -8.32
C GLN A 61 -9.90 20.42 -8.74
N GLU A 62 -9.69 20.99 -9.93
CA GLU A 62 -8.37 21.36 -10.41
C GLU A 62 -8.02 22.76 -9.92
N TRP A 63 -6.81 22.91 -9.38
CA TRP A 63 -6.29 24.17 -8.89
C TRP A 63 -4.85 24.33 -9.40
N GLU A 64 -4.50 25.52 -9.86
CA GLU A 64 -3.10 25.83 -10.16
C GLU A 64 -2.28 25.89 -8.86
N LEU A 65 -1.11 25.27 -8.87
CA LEU A 65 -0.15 25.33 -7.77
C LEU A 65 0.29 26.78 -7.60
N ARG A 66 0.11 27.32 -6.40
CA ARG A 66 0.64 28.64 -6.04
C ARG A 66 2.14 28.49 -5.79
N GLU A 67 2.94 29.28 -6.50
CA GLU A 67 4.38 29.42 -6.27
C GLU A 67 4.71 29.92 -4.85
#